data_AF-X1MGB2-F1
#
_entry.id   AF-X1MGB2-F1
#
_cell.length_a   1.000
_cell.length_b   1.000
_cell.length_c   1.000
_cell.angle_alpha   90.00
_cell.angle_beta   90.00
_cell.angle_gamma   90.00
#
_symmetry.space_group_name_H-M   'P 1'
#
loop_
_entity.id
_entity.type
_entity.pdbx_description
1 polymer ?
#
loop_
_entity_poly.entity_id
_entity_poly.type
_entity_poly.pdbx_seq_one_letter_code
_entity_poly.pdbx_strand_id
1 'polypeptide(L)'
;EAILIHHLAKGGEKREKIVRLLERFKDELGMALLLITHNLGVIAEVSDRVVLVYAGKTVEYADVISIFKHPRHPYMMGLLESVPRLDDASEKLKIIKGVVPTALNLPKGCRFHPRCEKVMDVCKVKPPRILEVEKNHGVRCWLYDSEGID
;
A
#
# COMPACT_ATOMS: atom_id res chain seq x y z
N GLU A 1 -5.77 3.31 3.27
CA GLU A 1 -4.98 4.28 4.05
C GLU A 1 -3.54 3.87 3.93
N ALA A 2 -2.63 4.62 3.31
CA ALA A 2 -1.22 4.21 3.29
C ALA A 2 -0.48 4.96 4.41
N ILE A 3 0.26 4.21 5.24
CA ILE A 3 1.16 4.73 6.26
C ILE A 3 2.58 4.75 5.66
N LEU A 4 3.25 5.89 5.71
CA LEU A 4 4.58 6.07 5.14
C LEU A 4 5.67 6.00 6.21
N ILE A 5 6.75 5.23 6.04
CA ILE A 5 7.90 5.31 6.95
C ILE A 5 9.15 5.71 6.15
N HIS A 6 9.44 7.00 6.07
CA HIS A 6 10.59 7.53 5.32
C HIS A 6 11.86 7.54 6.21
N HIS A 7 12.94 6.91 5.72
CA HIS A 7 14.28 6.95 6.29
C HIS A 7 15.34 6.76 5.18
N LEU A 8 16.00 7.87 4.80
CA LEU A 8 17.16 8.06 3.91
C LEU A 8 16.91 8.28 2.38
N ALA A 9 17.06 9.57 2.01
CA ALA A 9 17.22 10.29 0.73
C ALA A 9 17.40 9.55 -0.64
N LYS A 10 16.67 10.01 -1.68
CA LYS A 10 17.14 10.98 -2.73
C LYS A 10 16.05 11.34 -3.76
N GLY A 11 15.85 12.65 -3.98
CA GLY A 11 15.72 13.32 -5.30
C GLY A 11 14.46 13.14 -6.15
N GLY A 12 13.58 14.14 -6.16
CA GLY A 12 12.51 14.33 -7.13
C GLY A 12 11.95 15.77 -7.14
N GLU A 13 11.54 16.27 -8.30
CA GLU A 13 11.15 17.67 -8.51
C GLU A 13 9.71 17.81 -9.06
N LYS A 14 8.67 17.69 -8.21
CA LYS A 14 7.34 18.28 -8.47
C LYS A 14 6.47 18.33 -7.21
N ARG A 15 6.51 19.42 -6.42
CA ARG A 15 5.98 19.37 -5.04
C ARG A 15 4.84 20.34 -4.76
N GLU A 16 3.92 19.92 -3.91
CA GLU A 16 3.09 20.79 -3.08
C GLU A 16 3.99 21.48 -2.03
N LYS A 17 3.76 22.79 -1.80
CA LYS A 17 4.70 23.65 -1.03
C LYS A 17 5.06 23.13 0.37
N ILE A 18 4.14 22.43 1.04
CA ILE A 18 4.33 21.92 2.41
C ILE A 18 5.30 20.74 2.44
N VAL A 19 5.20 19.82 1.47
CA VAL A 19 6.05 18.62 1.44
C VAL A 19 7.51 18.99 1.19
N ARG A 20 7.78 20.01 0.36
CA ARG A 20 9.14 20.58 0.17
C ARG A 20 9.80 20.95 1.49
N LEU A 21 9.00 21.59 2.35
CA LEU A 21 9.47 22.18 3.59
C LEU A 21 9.79 21.09 4.61
N LEU A 22 8.92 20.08 4.70
CA LEU A 22 9.13 18.93 5.58
C LEU A 22 10.37 18.13 5.18
N GLU A 23 10.60 17.91 3.88
CA GLU A 23 11.82 17.27 3.39
C GLU A 23 13.09 18.06 3.76
N ARG A 24 13.05 19.39 3.56
CA ARG A 24 14.18 20.24 3.89
C ARG A 24 14.50 20.19 5.38
N PHE A 25 13.50 20.32 6.25
CA PHE A 25 13.72 20.21 7.70
C PHE A 25 14.22 18.82 8.09
N LYS A 26 13.74 17.78 7.41
CA LYS A 26 14.21 16.41 7.66
C LYS A 26 15.71 16.28 7.39
N ASP A 27 16.18 16.80 6.25
CA ASP A 27 17.59 16.75 5.86
C ASP A 27 18.46 17.67 6.73
N GLU A 28 17.98 18.88 7.06
CA GLU A 28 18.70 19.86 7.90
C GLU A 28 18.82 19.42 9.36
N LEU A 29 17.80 18.75 9.91
CA LEU A 29 17.74 18.38 11.32
C LEU A 29 18.05 16.89 11.58
N GLY A 30 18.27 16.10 10.53
CA GLY A 30 18.54 14.66 10.66
C GLY A 30 17.38 13.87 11.29
N MET A 31 16.14 14.30 11.10
CA MET A 31 14.97 13.67 11.72
C MET A 31 14.32 12.59 10.84
N ALA A 32 13.53 11.70 11.44
CA ALA A 32 12.67 10.78 10.70
C ALA A 32 11.33 11.43 10.37
N LEU A 33 10.75 11.11 9.20
CA LEU A 33 9.45 11.63 8.77
C LEU A 33 8.45 10.48 8.58
N LEU A 34 7.37 10.50 9.35
CA LEU A 34 6.20 9.65 9.19
C LEU A 34 5.10 10.48 8.54
N LEU A 35 4.73 10.12 7.31
CA LEU A 35 3.66 10.79 6.56
C LEU A 35 2.46 9.83 6.43
N ILE A 36 1.25 10.36 6.52
CA ILE A 36 0.03 9.58 6.26
C ILE A 36 -0.68 10.26 5.10
N THR A 37 -0.83 9.55 3.98
CA THR A 37 -1.46 10.10 2.78
C THR A 37 -2.19 9.01 2.00
N HIS A 38 -3.13 9.44 1.16
CA HIS A 38 -3.86 8.59 0.23
C HIS A 38 -3.36 8.76 -1.21
N ASN A 39 -2.43 9.70 -1.46
CA ASN A 39 -1.94 10.02 -2.78
C ASN A 39 -0.67 9.20 -3.09
N LEU A 40 -0.80 8.22 -4.01
CA LEU A 40 0.32 7.39 -4.45
C LEU A 40 1.41 8.19 -5.17
N GLY A 41 1.10 9.30 -5.83
CA GLY A 41 2.09 10.16 -6.46
C GLY A 41 3.02 10.82 -5.44
N VAL A 42 2.44 11.35 -4.34
CA VAL A 42 3.23 11.88 -3.22
C VAL A 42 4.10 10.78 -2.63
N ILE A 43 3.53 9.58 -2.42
CA ILE A 43 4.27 8.43 -1.89
C ILE A 43 5.46 8.08 -2.80
N ALA A 44 5.25 7.98 -4.10
CA ALA A 44 6.30 7.63 -5.05
C ALA A 44 7.47 8.63 -5.07
N GLU A 45 7.20 9.90 -4.77
CA GLU A 45 8.21 10.96 -4.81
C GLU A 45 9.02 11.07 -3.51
N VAL A 46 8.37 10.95 -2.35
CA VAL A 46 8.97 11.43 -1.07
C VAL A 46 9.29 10.33 -0.07
N SER A 47 9.17 9.07 -0.45
CA SER A 47 9.13 7.95 0.50
C SER A 47 10.24 6.95 0.23
N ASP A 48 10.82 6.39 1.29
CA ASP A 48 11.79 5.31 1.14
C ASP A 48 11.11 3.97 1.37
N ARG A 49 10.21 3.92 2.36
CA ARG A 49 9.38 2.75 2.66
C ARG A 49 7.92 3.14 2.78
N VAL A 50 7.08 2.19 2.39
CA VAL A 50 5.63 2.33 2.37
C VAL A 50 5.04 1.18 3.17
N VAL A 51 4.04 1.49 4.00
CA VAL A 51 3.22 0.55 4.75
C VAL A 51 1.77 0.77 4.34
N LEU A 52 1.27 -0.05 3.43
CA LEU A 52 -0.12 0.02 3.02
C LEU A 52 -1.05 -0.53 4.11
N VAL A 53 -2.06 0.26 4.48
CA VAL A 53 -3.09 -0.11 5.46
C VAL A 53 -4.46 -0.18 4.79
N TYR A 54 -5.22 -1.20 5.16
CA TYR A 54 -6.61 -1.34 4.77
C TYR A 54 -7.47 -1.67 5.98
N ALA A 55 -8.49 -0.84 6.20
CA ALA A 55 -9.44 -0.96 7.31
C ALA A 55 -8.73 -1.25 8.63
N GLY A 56 -7.71 -0.45 8.99
CA GLY A 56 -6.96 -0.58 10.25
C GLY A 56 -6.02 -1.79 10.37
N LYS A 57 -5.64 -2.44 9.25
CA LYS A 57 -4.58 -3.48 9.23
C LYS A 57 -3.54 -3.19 8.18
N THR A 58 -2.27 -3.35 8.53
CA THR A 58 -1.18 -3.42 7.55
C THR A 58 -1.40 -4.61 6.63
N VAL A 59 -1.54 -4.30 5.34
CA VAL A 59 -1.77 -5.29 4.28
C VAL A 59 -0.53 -5.55 3.43
N GLU A 60 0.35 -4.57 3.30
CA GLU A 60 1.61 -4.70 2.58
C GLU A 60 2.62 -3.67 3.08
N TYR A 61 3.90 -4.00 3.13
CA TYR A 61 4.97 -3.02 3.29
C TYR A 61 6.18 -3.40 2.44
N ALA A 62 6.89 -2.42 1.89
CA ALA A 62 8.18 -2.59 1.22
C ALA A 62 8.90 -1.25 1.08
N ASP A 63 10.09 -1.24 0.46
CA ASP A 63 10.64 0.00 -0.09
C ASP A 63 9.74 0.54 -1.24
N VAL A 64 9.84 1.84 -1.51
CA VAL A 64 8.97 2.52 -2.48
C VAL A 64 9.11 1.95 -3.89
N ILE A 65 10.28 1.45 -4.28
CA ILE A 65 10.50 0.93 -5.63
C ILE A 65 9.82 -0.43 -5.74
N SER A 66 10.07 -1.32 -4.79
CA SER A 66 9.51 -2.68 -4.78
C SER A 66 7.99 -2.68 -4.69
N ILE A 67 7.38 -1.84 -3.84
CA ILE A 67 5.92 -1.82 -3.69
C ILE A 67 5.18 -1.31 -4.94
N PHE A 68 5.80 -0.42 -5.73
CA PHE A 68 5.22 0.08 -6.98
C PHE A 68 5.49 -0.84 -8.18
N LYS A 69 6.68 -1.46 -8.26
CA LYS A 69 7.05 -2.35 -9.38
C LYS A 69 6.52 -3.77 -9.21
N HIS A 70 6.54 -4.29 -7.99
CA HIS A 70 6.18 -5.67 -7.68
C HIS A 70 5.15 -5.74 -6.54
N PRO A 71 3.99 -5.06 -6.67
CA PRO A 71 2.93 -5.12 -5.66
C PRO A 71 2.48 -6.58 -5.45
N ARG A 72 2.30 -6.99 -4.20
CA ARG A 72 1.94 -8.35 -3.82
C ARG A 72 0.47 -8.45 -3.39
N HIS A 73 -0.02 -7.49 -2.63
CA HIS A 73 -1.41 -7.52 -2.17
C HIS A 73 -2.37 -7.07 -3.29
N PRO A 74 -3.49 -7.78 -3.54
CA PRO A 74 -4.47 -7.40 -4.57
C PRO A 74 -5.02 -5.97 -4.42
N TYR A 75 -5.03 -5.44 -3.19
CA TYR A 75 -5.37 -4.04 -2.93
C TYR A 75 -4.37 -3.06 -3.55
N MET A 76 -3.06 -3.26 -3.36
CA MET A 76 -2.03 -2.39 -3.96
C MET A 76 -2.05 -2.48 -5.48
N MET A 77 -2.21 -3.69 -6.03
CA MET A 77 -2.37 -3.92 -7.47
C MET A 77 -3.53 -3.07 -8.01
N GLY A 78 -4.72 -3.20 -7.41
CA GLY A 78 -5.90 -2.45 -7.84
C GLY A 78 -5.75 -0.93 -7.70
N LEU A 79 -5.02 -0.44 -6.68
CA LEU A 79 -4.73 0.99 -6.55
C LEU A 79 -3.87 1.50 -7.72
N LEU A 80 -2.81 0.76 -8.08
CA LEU A 80 -1.93 1.13 -9.19
C LEU A 80 -2.65 1.07 -10.54
N GLU A 81 -3.56 0.10 -10.73
CA GLU A 81 -4.41 0.01 -11.93
C GLU A 81 -5.49 1.11 -11.99
N SER A 82 -5.79 1.78 -10.87
CA SER A 82 -6.73 2.91 -10.81
C SER A 82 -6.06 4.25 -11.10
N VAL A 83 -4.72 4.30 -11.19
CA VAL A 83 -3.96 5.54 -11.45
C VAL A 83 -3.79 5.72 -12.96
N PRO A 84 -4.16 6.89 -13.54
CA PRO A 84 -3.98 7.14 -14.96
C PRO A 84 -2.50 7.13 -15.35
N ARG A 85 -2.19 6.37 -16.40
CA ARG A 85 -0.87 6.37 -17.04
C ARG A 85 -0.87 7.45 -18.13
N LEU A 86 0.14 8.30 -18.12
CA LEU A 86 0.28 9.39 -19.11
C LEU A 86 0.45 8.83 -20.54
N ASP A 87 0.94 7.60 -20.65
CA ASP A 87 1.36 6.97 -21.89
C ASP A 87 0.20 6.21 -22.56
N ASP A 88 -0.93 6.04 -21.87
CA ASP A 88 -2.05 5.22 -22.33
C ASP A 88 -3.41 5.83 -21.96
N ALA A 89 -3.73 6.93 -22.63
CA ALA A 89 -5.01 7.64 -22.48
C ALA A 89 -6.22 6.83 -22.98
N SER A 90 -6.00 5.62 -23.53
CA SER A 90 -7.02 4.82 -24.23
C SER A 90 -7.59 3.67 -23.39
N GLU A 91 -6.89 3.22 -22.34
CA GLU A 91 -7.38 2.15 -21.47
C GLU A 91 -8.36 2.65 -20.41
N LYS A 92 -9.49 1.94 -20.24
CA LYS A 92 -10.43 2.19 -19.14
C LYS A 92 -9.74 1.88 -17.81
N LEU A 93 -9.65 2.87 -16.93
CA LEU A 93 -9.17 2.69 -15.56
C LEU A 93 -9.96 1.58 -14.85
N LYS A 94 -9.23 0.62 -14.28
CA LYS A 94 -9.87 -0.42 -13.46
C LYS A 94 -10.15 0.16 -12.08
N ILE A 95 -11.38 0.04 -11.63
CA ILE A 95 -11.82 0.52 -10.31
C ILE A 95 -11.95 -0.67 -9.37
N ILE A 96 -11.40 -0.56 -8.17
CA ILE A 96 -11.62 -1.56 -7.12
C ILE A 96 -13.10 -1.55 -6.72
N LYS A 97 -13.81 -2.61 -7.09
CA LYS A 97 -15.26 -2.77 -6.87
C LYS A 97 -15.63 -2.79 -5.38
N GLY A 98 -16.90 -2.53 -5.10
CA GLY A 98 -17.48 -2.57 -3.76
C GLY A 98 -17.16 -1.36 -2.88
N VAL A 99 -17.66 -1.39 -1.65
CA VAL A 99 -17.57 -0.27 -0.69
C VAL A 99 -16.58 -0.63 0.43
N VAL A 100 -15.83 0.37 0.91
CA VAL A 100 -14.96 0.21 2.09
C VAL A 100 -15.83 -0.15 3.31
N PRO A 101 -15.49 -1.21 4.07
CA PRO A 101 -16.25 -1.58 5.27
C PRO A 101 -16.14 -0.49 6.34
N THR A 102 -17.21 -0.30 7.10
CA THR A 102 -17.19 0.62 8.25
C THR A 102 -16.46 -0.02 9.42
N ALA A 103 -15.92 0.80 10.32
CA ALA A 103 -15.22 0.31 11.52
C ALA A 103 -16.12 -0.54 12.43
N LEU A 104 -17.44 -0.32 12.41
CA LEU A 104 -18.43 -1.07 13.16
C LEU A 104 -18.79 -2.43 12.52
N ASN A 105 -18.56 -2.58 11.22
CA ASN A 105 -18.92 -3.78 10.46
C ASN A 105 -17.75 -4.26 9.61
N LEU A 106 -16.70 -4.72 10.28
CA LEU A 106 -15.53 -5.29 9.64
C LEU A 106 -15.81 -6.75 9.25
N PRO A 107 -15.47 -7.16 8.02
CA PRO A 107 -15.65 -8.54 7.59
C PRO A 107 -14.77 -9.50 8.41
N LYS A 108 -15.24 -10.75 8.55
CA LYS A 108 -14.46 -11.84 9.13
C LYS A 108 -13.30 -12.21 8.20
N GLY A 109 -12.27 -12.84 8.74
CA GLY A 109 -11.10 -13.24 7.98
C GLY A 109 -10.27 -12.07 7.44
N CYS A 110 -9.91 -12.11 6.16
CA CYS A 110 -9.17 -11.06 5.47
C CYS A 110 -10.05 -9.82 5.26
N ARG A 111 -9.65 -8.67 5.80
CA ARG A 111 -10.47 -7.44 5.73
C ARG A 111 -10.80 -6.96 4.31
N PHE A 112 -9.97 -7.34 3.32
CA PHE A 112 -10.14 -6.98 1.92
C PHE A 112 -10.95 -8.00 1.10
N HIS A 113 -11.26 -9.18 1.66
CA HIS A 113 -11.90 -10.27 0.91
C HIS A 113 -13.20 -9.88 0.17
N PRO A 114 -14.07 -8.97 0.66
CA PRO A 114 -15.30 -8.61 -0.06
C PRO A 114 -15.06 -7.85 -1.38
N ARG A 115 -13.86 -7.28 -1.55
CA ARG A 115 -13.48 -6.45 -2.71
C ARG A 115 -12.31 -7.03 -3.49
N CYS A 116 -11.79 -8.18 -3.05
CA CYS A 116 -10.64 -8.83 -3.63
C CYS A 116 -11.07 -9.70 -4.82
N GLU A 117 -10.49 -9.47 -5.99
CA GLU A 117 -10.74 -10.32 -7.18
C GLU A 117 -10.05 -11.69 -7.08
N LYS A 118 -9.08 -11.84 -6.17
CA LYS A 118 -8.35 -13.09 -5.89
C LYS A 118 -8.82 -13.75 -4.58
N VAL A 119 -10.09 -13.56 -4.22
CA VAL A 119 -10.64 -14.09 -2.97
C VAL A 119 -10.71 -15.62 -3.00
N MET A 120 -10.33 -16.27 -1.90
CA MET A 120 -10.46 -17.71 -1.65
C MET A 120 -11.36 -17.94 -0.44
N ASP A 121 -11.85 -19.16 -0.23
CA ASP A 121 -12.77 -19.43 0.87
C ASP A 121 -12.14 -19.22 2.25
N VAL A 122 -10.85 -19.56 2.42
CA VAL A 122 -10.10 -19.26 3.65
C VAL A 122 -10.08 -17.76 3.97
N CYS A 123 -10.08 -16.89 2.96
CA CYS A 123 -10.09 -15.43 3.14
C CYS A 123 -11.35 -14.93 3.84
N LYS A 124 -12.49 -15.64 3.73
CA LYS A 124 -13.77 -15.27 4.36
C LYS A 124 -13.84 -15.66 5.83
N VAL A 125 -12.97 -16.58 6.25
CA VAL A 125 -13.05 -17.26 7.56
C VAL A 125 -11.89 -16.87 8.46
N LYS A 126 -10.64 -16.97 7.97
CA LYS A 126 -9.42 -16.75 8.76
C LYS A 126 -8.64 -15.53 8.27
N PRO A 127 -8.14 -14.66 9.17
CA PRO A 127 -7.27 -13.55 8.78
C PRO A 127 -5.86 -14.09 8.45
N PRO A 128 -5.25 -13.73 7.30
CA PRO A 128 -3.89 -14.13 7.02
C PRO A 128 -2.91 -13.42 7.97
N ARG A 129 -1.76 -14.06 8.24
CA ARG A 129 -0.63 -13.40 8.91
C ARG A 129 0.12 -12.53 7.92
N ILE A 130 1.01 -11.68 8.42
CA ILE A 130 1.95 -10.97 7.55
C ILE A 130 3.15 -11.88 7.31
N LEU A 131 3.52 -12.06 6.06
CA LEU A 131 4.66 -12.87 5.64
C LEU A 131 5.62 -12.01 4.85
N GLU A 132 6.91 -12.11 5.15
CA GLU A 132 7.96 -11.53 4.32
C GLU A 132 8.17 -12.43 3.10
N VAL A 133 7.69 -11.98 1.96
CA VAL A 133 7.85 -12.71 0.68
C VAL A 133 9.19 -12.39 0.03
N GLU A 134 9.77 -11.23 0.36
CA GLU A 134 11.14 -10.84 0.05
C GLU A 134 11.69 -10.03 1.23
N LYS A 135 13.01 -9.78 1.24
CA LYS A 135 13.67 -9.02 2.30
C LYS A 135 13.03 -7.64 2.45
N ASN A 136 12.50 -7.34 3.65
CA ASN A 136 11.77 -6.11 3.95
C ASN A 136 10.48 -5.89 3.13
N HIS A 137 9.95 -6.92 2.45
CA HIS A 137 8.67 -6.88 1.73
C HIS A 137 7.66 -7.83 2.37
N GLY A 138 6.85 -7.29 3.27
CA GLY A 138 5.81 -8.04 3.97
C GLY A 138 4.44 -7.90 3.30
N VAL A 139 3.69 -9.00 3.22
CA VAL A 139 2.32 -9.02 2.70
C VAL A 139 1.41 -9.83 3.61
N ARG A 140 0.20 -9.31 3.88
CA ARG A 140 -0.85 -9.99 4.64
C ARG A 140 -1.87 -10.59 3.68
N CYS A 141 -1.55 -11.71 3.05
CA CYS A 141 -2.43 -12.33 2.04
C CYS A 141 -2.26 -13.85 1.97
N TRP A 142 -3.39 -14.56 1.88
CA TRP A 142 -3.41 -16.02 1.72
C TRP A 142 -2.80 -16.53 0.41
N LEU A 143 -2.62 -15.67 -0.60
CA LEU A 143 -1.90 -16.04 -1.83
C LEU A 143 -0.43 -16.43 -1.57
N TYR A 144 0.12 -16.06 -0.41
CA TYR A 144 1.50 -16.31 -0.03
C TYR A 144 1.62 -17.09 1.29
N ASP A 145 0.50 -17.36 1.98
CA ASP A 145 0.47 -18.00 3.30
C ASP A 145 -0.08 -19.41 3.20
N SER A 146 0.66 -20.31 2.55
CA SER A 146 0.25 -21.70 2.33
C SER A 146 0.28 -22.56 3.61
N GLU A 147 1.15 -22.22 4.56
CA GLU A 147 1.30 -22.97 5.83
C GLU A 147 0.21 -22.69 6.85
N GLY A 148 -0.61 -21.65 6.67
CA GLY A 148 -1.70 -21.31 7.59
C GLY A 148 -3.04 -21.94 7.22
N ILE A 149 -3.09 -22.75 6.16
CA ILE A 149 -4.29 -23.41 5.62
C ILE A 149 -4.37 -24.84 6.18
N ASP A 150 -4.26 -25.00 7.50
CA ASP A 150 -4.63 -26.22 8.22
C ASP A 150 -6.05 -26.09 8.80
#